data_AF-W5TAX5-F1
#
_entry.id   AF-W5TAX5-F1
#
_cell.length_a   1.000
_cell.length_b   1.000
_cell.length_c   1.000
_cell.angle_alpha   90.00
_cell.angle_beta   90.00
_cell.angle_gamma   90.00
#
_symmetry.space_group_name_H-M   'P 1'
#
loop_
_entity.id
_entity.type
_entity.pdbx_description
1 polymer ?
#
loop_
_entity_poly.entity_id
_entity_poly.type
_entity_poly.pdbx_seq_one_letter_code
_entity_poly.pdbx_strand_id
1 'polypeptide(L)'
;MRDLSCHTTDPAIDRLFGPPYHGVRLQPLEDGYGWVAYGHPPARRIVAAVVQEARGRGAFAQLRDCVTYMDLCDGMERWWVIDLSADSDGFLCWYARDARYPGAVPITTIAP
;
A
#
# COMPACT_ATOMS: atom_id res chain seq x y z
N MET A 1 23.65 16.01 10.18
CA MET A 1 22.84 16.79 9.23
C MET A 1 21.62 15.93 8.92
N ARG A 2 20.42 16.34 9.32
CA ARG A 2 19.18 15.57 9.16
C ARG A 2 18.56 15.98 7.83
N ASP A 3 18.72 15.16 6.79
CA ASP A 3 17.88 15.24 5.60
C ASP A 3 16.57 14.52 5.90
N LEU A 4 15.68 15.22 6.61
CA LEU A 4 14.26 14.98 6.53
C LEU A 4 13.79 15.68 5.26
N SER A 5 14.07 15.06 4.10
CA SER A 5 13.36 15.41 2.88
C SER A 5 11.90 15.01 3.10
N CYS A 6 11.11 15.98 3.56
CA CYS A 6 9.67 15.97 3.48
C CYS A 6 9.34 15.70 2.01
N HIS A 7 9.05 14.44 1.68
CA HIS A 7 8.54 14.08 0.38
C HIS A 7 7.27 14.90 0.20
N THR A 8 7.31 15.87 -0.72
CA THR A 8 6.12 16.52 -1.23
C THR A 8 5.31 15.41 -1.89
N THR A 9 4.44 14.76 -1.13
CA THR A 9 3.56 13.72 -1.64
C THR A 9 2.69 14.38 -2.71
N ASP A 10 2.68 13.81 -3.90
CA ASP A 10 1.80 14.23 -4.97
C ASP A 10 0.35 14.22 -4.42
N PRO A 11 -0.40 15.34 -4.50
CA PRO A 11 -1.78 15.40 -4.03
C PRO A 11 -2.69 14.32 -4.64
N ALA A 12 -2.35 13.80 -5.83
CA ALA A 12 -3.03 12.66 -6.42
C ALA A 12 -2.81 11.39 -5.59
N ILE A 13 -1.57 11.11 -5.16
CA ILE A 13 -1.24 9.96 -4.30
C ILE A 13 -1.95 10.04 -2.95
N ASP A 14 -2.07 11.25 -2.39
CA ASP A 14 -2.78 11.46 -1.12
C ASP A 14 -4.28 11.14 -1.21
N ARG A 15 -4.90 11.37 -2.37
CA ARG A 15 -6.29 10.98 -2.62
C ARG A 15 -6.46 9.48 -2.80
N LEU A 16 -5.44 8.79 -3.32
CA LEU A 16 -5.51 7.37 -3.67
C LEU A 16 -5.28 6.42 -2.48
N PHE A 17 -4.42 6.78 -1.52
CA PHE A 17 -3.96 5.84 -0.46
C PHE A 17 -4.34 6.23 0.96
N GLY A 18 -5.24 7.20 1.12
CA GLY A 18 -5.71 7.64 2.43
C GLY A 18 -4.61 8.15 3.37
N PRO A 19 -4.89 8.22 4.68
CA PRO A 19 -3.94 8.71 5.67
C PRO A 19 -2.78 7.72 5.89
N PRO A 20 -1.57 8.20 6.23
CA PRO A 20 -0.45 7.33 6.52
C PRO A 20 -0.56 6.67 7.90
N TYR A 21 -0.30 5.37 7.98
CA TYR A 21 -0.09 4.61 9.22
C TYR A 21 1.38 4.16 9.29
N HIS A 22 2.07 4.50 10.38
CA HIS A 22 3.50 4.17 10.54
C HIS A 22 4.41 4.63 9.38
N GLY A 23 4.02 5.73 8.71
CA GLY A 23 4.71 6.25 7.52
C GLY A 23 4.46 5.46 6.23
N VAL A 24 3.44 4.60 6.21
CA VAL A 24 2.99 3.84 5.03
C VAL A 24 1.56 4.29 4.70
N ARG A 25 1.30 4.63 3.44
CA ARG A 25 -0.06 4.89 2.95
C ARG A 25 -0.60 3.62 2.31
N LEU A 26 -1.85 3.28 2.62
CA LEU A 26 -2.48 2.01 2.23
C LEU A 26 -3.84 2.28 1.61
N GLN A 27 -4.08 1.63 0.48
CA GLN A 27 -5.42 1.50 -0.10
C GLN A 27 -5.83 0.03 -0.02
N PRO A 28 -6.91 -0.35 0.69
CA PRO A 28 -7.43 -1.70 0.63
C PRO A 28 -7.96 -2.00 -0.77
N LEU A 29 -7.79 -3.24 -1.22
CA LEU A 29 -8.42 -3.77 -2.40
C LEU A 29 -9.88 -4.10 -2.09
N GLU A 30 -10.77 -3.77 -3.02
CA GLU A 30 -12.22 -3.90 -2.81
C GLU A 30 -12.73 -5.35 -2.74
N ASP A 31 -11.94 -6.32 -3.22
CA ASP A 31 -12.23 -7.74 -2.99
C ASP A 31 -12.16 -8.12 -1.50
N GLY A 32 -11.62 -7.24 -0.65
CA GLY A 32 -11.43 -7.44 0.78
C GLY A 32 -10.27 -8.37 1.11
N TYR A 33 -9.54 -8.83 0.08
CA TYR A 33 -8.45 -9.81 0.22
C TYR A 33 -7.08 -9.17 0.14
N GLY A 34 -6.94 -7.86 -0.01
CA GLY A 34 -5.59 -7.28 -0.04
C GLY A 34 -5.51 -5.79 0.17
N TRP A 35 -4.27 -5.29 0.06
CA TRP A 35 -3.94 -3.88 0.17
C TRP A 35 -2.89 -3.52 -0.87
N VAL A 36 -2.81 -2.23 -1.19
CA VAL A 36 -1.73 -1.62 -1.95
C VAL A 36 -1.07 -0.57 -1.07
N ALA A 37 0.22 -0.72 -0.81
CA ALA A 37 1.05 0.28 -0.18
C ALA A 37 1.74 1.16 -1.21
N TYR A 38 1.78 2.46 -0.98
CA TYR A 38 2.63 3.34 -1.78
C TYR A 38 4.11 3.18 -1.38
N GLY A 39 4.96 2.93 -2.37
CA GLY A 39 6.38 2.70 -2.18
C GLY A 39 6.79 1.26 -1.88
N HIS A 40 8.07 1.09 -1.52
CA HIS A 40 8.64 -0.17 -1.02
C HIS A 40 9.13 -0.04 0.42
N PRO A 41 8.28 0.36 1.38
CA PRO A 41 8.69 0.38 2.78
C PRO A 41 9.03 -1.04 3.27
N PRO A 42 9.81 -1.17 4.36
CA PRO A 42 10.10 -2.48 4.95
C PRO A 42 8.82 -3.24 5.30
N ALA A 43 8.80 -4.56 5.06
CA ALA A 43 7.63 -5.42 5.29
C ALA A 43 7.00 -5.20 6.68
N ARG A 44 7.82 -5.13 7.74
CA ARG A 44 7.36 -4.85 9.11
C ARG A 44 6.52 -3.57 9.24
N ARG A 45 6.80 -2.53 8.45
CA ARG A 45 6.03 -1.26 8.46
C ARG A 45 4.73 -1.41 7.69
N ILE A 46 4.75 -2.16 6.58
CA ILE A 46 3.55 -2.49 5.81
C ILE A 46 2.59 -3.31 6.68
N VAL A 47 3.07 -4.38 7.32
CA VAL A 47 2.25 -5.21 8.20
C VAL A 47 1.69 -4.39 9.37
N ALA A 48 2.50 -3.53 10.00
CA ALA A 48 2.01 -2.65 11.07
C ALA A 48 0.90 -1.70 10.58
N ALA A 49 1.04 -1.15 9.37
CA ALA A 49 0.03 -0.31 8.75
C ALA A 49 -1.26 -1.10 8.42
N VAL A 50 -1.16 -2.31 7.87
CA VAL A 50 -2.30 -3.20 7.60
C VAL A 50 -3.06 -3.53 8.89
N VAL A 51 -2.33 -3.88 9.96
CA VAL A 51 -2.94 -4.16 11.27
C VAL A 51 -3.65 -2.93 11.84
N GLN A 52 -3.05 -1.74 11.72
CA GLN A 52 -3.67 -0.50 12.19
C GLN A 52 -4.93 -0.15 11.39
N GLU A 53 -4.88 -0.35 10.08
CA GLU A 53 -5.99 -0.13 9.14
C GLU A 53 -7.16 -1.09 9.45
N ALA A 54 -6.88 -2.38 9.59
CA ALA A 54 -7.86 -3.41 9.96
C ALA A 54 -8.50 -3.14 11.33
N ARG A 55 -7.74 -2.59 12.29
CA ARG A 55 -8.29 -2.13 13.58
C ARG A 55 -9.24 -0.95 13.40
N GLY A 56 -8.87 0.02 12.57
CA GLY A 56 -9.71 1.18 12.25
C GLY A 56 -11.04 0.79 11.62
N ARG A 57 -11.07 -0.32 10.86
CA ARG A 57 -12.29 -0.86 10.22
C ARG A 57 -13.04 -1.90 11.06
N GLY A 58 -12.55 -2.26 12.23
CA GLY A 58 -13.13 -3.34 13.04
C GLY A 58 -12.92 -4.76 12.47
N ALA A 59 -12.08 -4.92 11.45
CA ALA A 59 -11.77 -6.20 10.79
C ALA A 59 -10.58 -6.95 11.42
N PHE A 60 -9.95 -6.40 12.47
CA PHE A 60 -8.73 -6.96 13.05
C PHE A 60 -8.89 -8.40 13.58
N ALA A 61 -10.04 -8.75 14.15
CA ALA A 61 -10.27 -10.11 14.63
C ALA A 61 -10.22 -11.13 13.48
N GLN A 62 -10.91 -10.84 12.37
CA GLN A 62 -10.88 -11.67 11.17
C GLN A 62 -9.47 -11.78 10.59
N LEU A 63 -8.75 -10.66 10.47
CA LEU A 63 -7.37 -10.67 10.00
C LEU A 63 -6.48 -11.56 10.88
N ARG A 64 -6.53 -11.38 12.21
CA ARG A 64 -5.71 -12.14 13.17
C ARG A 64 -6.00 -13.64 13.11
N ASP A 65 -7.26 -14.02 12.93
CA ASP A 65 -7.69 -15.41 12.99
C ASP A 65 -7.43 -16.16 11.67
N CYS A 66 -7.30 -15.43 10.55
CA CYS A 66 -7.10 -16.01 9.22
C CYS A 66 -5.67 -15.89 8.69
N VAL A 67 -4.87 -14.94 9.19
CA VAL A 67 -3.62 -14.54 8.53
C VAL A 67 -2.50 -14.31 9.55
N THR A 68 -1.35 -14.93 9.31
CA THR A 68 -0.13 -14.71 10.09
C THR A 68 0.72 -13.57 9.55
N TYR A 69 1.71 -13.13 10.34
CA TYR A 69 2.72 -12.18 9.86
C TYR A 69 3.45 -12.70 8.60
N MET A 70 3.73 -14.01 8.55
CA MET A 70 4.46 -14.62 7.44
C MET A 70 3.62 -14.64 6.17
N ASP A 71 2.34 -14.98 6.28
CA ASP A 71 1.41 -14.96 5.14
C ASP A 71 1.35 -13.56 4.50
N LEU A 72 1.22 -12.52 5.33
CA LEU A 72 1.25 -11.13 4.84
C LEU A 72 2.58 -10.76 4.18
N CYS A 73 3.70 -11.31 4.63
CA CYS A 73 5.02 -11.03 4.05
C CYS A 73 5.24 -11.78 2.74
N ASP A 74 4.81 -13.03 2.68
CA ASP A 74 4.93 -13.90 1.51
C ASP A 74 4.01 -13.41 0.38
N GLY A 75 2.86 -12.85 0.75
CA GLY A 75 1.92 -12.17 -0.14
C GLY A 75 2.34 -10.79 -0.66
N MET A 76 3.54 -10.30 -0.33
CA MET A 76 4.00 -8.98 -0.78
C MET A 76 4.68 -9.04 -2.14
N GLU A 77 4.18 -8.26 -3.09
CA GLU A 77 4.82 -8.09 -4.39
C GLU A 77 5.15 -6.62 -4.65
N ARG A 78 6.37 -6.37 -5.14
CA ARG A 78 6.89 -5.02 -5.36
C ARG A 78 6.85 -4.67 -6.84
N TRP A 79 6.21 -3.55 -7.14
CA TRP A 79 6.00 -3.11 -8.50
C TRP A 79 6.49 -1.69 -8.73
N TRP A 80 6.98 -1.44 -9.93
CA TRP A 80 7.08 -0.10 -10.49
C TRP A 80 5.97 0.04 -11.52
N VAL A 81 5.19 1.12 -11.41
CA VAL A 81 3.96 1.26 -12.18
C VAL A 81 3.80 2.65 -12.77
N ILE A 82 3.09 2.74 -13.89
CA ILE A 82 2.62 4.00 -14.47
C ILE A 82 1.10 4.04 -14.48
N ASP A 83 0.55 5.23 -14.75
CA ASP A 83 -0.88 5.51 -14.81
C ASP A 83 -1.63 5.00 -13.58
N LEU A 84 -1.03 5.18 -12.40
CA LEU A 84 -1.64 4.83 -11.12
C LEU A 84 -2.81 5.78 -10.85
N SER A 85 -4.03 5.25 -10.95
CA SER A 85 -5.27 6.00 -10.77
C SER A 85 -6.33 5.16 -10.06
N ALA A 86 -7.40 5.80 -9.62
CA ALA A 86 -8.63 5.10 -9.23
C ALA A 86 -9.67 5.27 -10.34
N ASP A 87 -10.45 4.22 -10.61
CA ASP A 87 -11.62 4.31 -11.50
C ASP A 87 -12.81 4.98 -10.81
N SER A 88 -13.98 4.99 -11.47
CA SER A 88 -15.20 5.62 -10.94
C SER A 88 -15.73 4.97 -9.66
N ASP A 89 -15.39 3.70 -9.43
CA ASP A 89 -15.84 2.94 -8.27
C ASP A 89 -14.79 2.97 -7.16
N GLY A 90 -13.58 3.47 -7.44
CA GLY A 90 -12.50 3.62 -6.47
C GLY A 90 -11.44 2.51 -6.53
N PHE A 91 -11.52 1.62 -7.53
CA PHE A 91 -10.52 0.58 -7.73
C PHE A 91 -9.22 1.18 -8.26
N LEU A 92 -8.09 0.78 -7.67
CA LEU A 92 -6.80 1.16 -8.19
C LEU A 92 -6.51 0.43 -9.50
N CYS A 93 -6.15 1.20 -10.53
CA CYS A 93 -5.64 0.71 -11.81
C CYS A 93 -4.20 1.16 -11.99
N TRP A 94 -3.37 0.30 -12.58
CA TRP A 94 -1.97 0.60 -12.88
C TRP A 94 -1.41 -0.30 -13.98
N TYR A 95 -0.30 0.12 -14.60
CA TYR A 95 0.46 -0.72 -15.53
C TYR A 95 1.88 -0.98 -15.02
N ALA A 96 2.25 -2.26 -14.91
CA ALA A 96 3.60 -2.65 -14.52
C ALA A 96 4.64 -2.21 -15.55
N ARG A 97 5.75 -1.65 -15.06
CA ARG A 97 6.90 -1.20 -15.82
C ARG A 97 8.19 -1.50 -15.07
N ASP A 98 9.32 -1.25 -15.72
CA ASP A 98 10.63 -1.28 -15.06
C ASP A 98 10.86 -0.03 -14.22
N ALA A 99 11.75 -0.13 -13.23
CA ALA A 99 12.07 0.96 -12.31
C ALA A 99 12.69 2.21 -12.97
N ARG A 100 13.22 2.08 -14.19
CA ARG A 100 13.87 3.18 -14.93
C ARG A 100 12.91 3.85 -15.90
N TYR A 101 11.70 3.31 -16.07
CA TYR A 101 10.71 3.86 -16.97
C TYR A 101 10.30 5.27 -16.50
N PRO A 102 10.34 6.29 -17.38
CA PRO A 102 9.98 7.65 -17.01
C PRO A 102 8.56 7.74 -16.43
N GLY A 103 8.44 8.31 -15.24
CA GLY A 103 7.16 8.44 -14.54
C GLY A 103 6.71 7.20 -13.76
N ALA A 104 7.52 6.14 -13.71
CA ALA A 104 7.22 4.98 -12.88
C ALA A 104 7.29 5.33 -11.39
N VAL A 105 6.26 4.96 -10.65
CA VAL A 105 6.18 5.09 -9.20
C VAL A 105 6.17 3.72 -8.53
N PRO A 106 6.78 3.58 -7.33
CA PRO A 106 6.79 2.31 -6.62
C PRO A 106 5.47 2.05 -5.88
N ILE A 107 4.96 0.83 -5.96
CA ILE A 107 3.88 0.31 -5.10
C ILE A 107 4.24 -1.08 -4.58
N THR A 108 3.61 -1.49 -3.49
CA THR A 108 3.69 -2.86 -2.99
C THR A 108 2.28 -3.40 -2.82
N THR A 109 1.91 -4.46 -3.53
CA THR A 109 0.65 -5.17 -3.30
C THR A 109 0.85 -6.16 -2.15
N ILE A 110 -0.22 -6.41 -1.40
CA ILE A 110 -0.26 -7.35 -0.28
C ILE A 110 -1.54 -8.16 -0.41
N ALA A 111 -1.43 -9.48 -0.63
CA ALA A 111 -2.56 -10.42 -0.61
C ALA A 111 -2.20 -11.60 0.30
N PRO A 112 -2.93 -11.86 1.41
CA PRO A 112 -2.70 -13.00 2.29
C PRO A 112 -2.83 -14.37 1.63
#